data_AF-A0A5E7KBT4-F1
#
_entry.id   AF-A0A5E7KBT4-F1
#
_cell.length_a   1.000
_cell.length_b   1.000
_cell.length_c   1.000
_cell.angle_alpha   90.00
_cell.angle_beta   90.00
_cell.angle_gamma   90.00
#
_symmetry.space_group_name_H-M   'P 1'
#
loop_
_entity.id
_entity.type
_entity.pdbx_description
1 polymer ?
#
loop_
_entity_poly.entity_id
_entity_poly.type
_entity_poly.pdbx_seq_one_letter_code
_entity_poly.pdbx_strand_id
1 'polypeptide(L)' 'MQTHEGFQLEQALAEALSRKQCEQWLAENSEAVNAYNEHVKAHGVFSDNIRSW' A
#
# COMPACT_ATOMS: atom_id res chain seq x y z
N MET A 1 -34.88 -14.15 7.55
CA MET A 1 -33.71 -13.38 8.00
C MET A 1 -32.47 -14.18 7.65
N GLN A 2 -31.87 -13.94 6.48
CA GLN A 2 -30.69 -14.67 5.97
C GLN A 2 -29.63 -13.74 5.32
N THR A 3 -29.82 -12.41 5.38
CA THR A 3 -29.00 -11.45 4.64
C THR A 3 -27.75 -10.99 5.38
N HIS A 4 -27.67 -11.16 6.70
CA HIS A 4 -26.56 -10.66 7.50
C HIS A 4 -25.30 -11.54 7.38
N GLU A 5 -25.45 -12.87 7.42
CA GLU A 5 -24.32 -13.81 7.32
C GLU A 5 -23.65 -13.79 5.94
N GLY A 6 -24.44 -13.68 4.86
CA GLY A 6 -23.91 -13.52 3.50
C GLY A 6 -23.09 -12.24 3.34
N PHE A 7 -23.59 -11.12 3.87
CA PHE A 7 -22.87 -9.85 3.85
C PHE A 7 -21.55 -9.90 4.63
N GLN A 8 -21.52 -10.55 5.80
CA GLN A 8 -20.28 -10.68 6.59
C GLN A 8 -19.23 -11.54 5.88
N LEU A 9 -19.65 -12.60 5.18
CA LEU A 9 -18.74 -13.43 4.39
C LEU A 9 -18.15 -12.65 3.21
N GLU A 10 -18.98 -11.91 2.48
CA GLU A 10 -18.53 -11.07 1.36
C GLU A 10 -17.53 -10.01 1.80
N GLN A 11 -17.79 -9.36 2.94
CA GLN A 11 -16.88 -8.38 3.53
C GLN A 11 -15.53 -9.01 3.90
N ALA A 12 -15.55 -10.15 4.62
CA ALA A 12 -14.33 -10.85 5.01
C ALA A 12 -13.51 -11.32 3.79
N LEU A 13 -14.18 -11.74 2.71
CA LEU A 13 -13.53 -12.13 1.47
C LEU A 13 -12.89 -10.94 0.75
N ALA A 14 -13.61 -9.81 0.66
CA ALA A 14 -13.08 -8.59 0.06
C ALA A 14 -11.84 -8.08 0.80
N GLU A 15 -11.86 -8.12 2.14
CA GLU A 15 -10.71 -7.77 2.96
C GLU A 15 -9.52 -8.72 2.75
N ALA A 16 -9.78 -10.04 2.72
CA ALA A 16 -8.74 -11.03 2.48
C ALA A 16 -8.09 -10.86 1.09
N LEU A 17 -8.90 -10.59 0.07
CA LEU A 17 -8.44 -10.35 -1.29
C LEU A 17 -7.66 -9.04 -1.38
N SER A 18 -8.11 -7.97 -0.71
CA SER A 18 -7.39 -6.70 -0.65
C SER A 18 -6.01 -6.88 -0.01
N ARG A 19 -5.92 -7.57 1.13
CA ARG A 19 -4.64 -7.88 1.78
C ARG A 19 -3.68 -8.63 0.85
N LYS A 20 -4.17 -9.65 0.15
CA LYS A 20 -3.36 -10.45 -0.79
C LYS A 20 -2.84 -9.62 -1.96
N GLN A 21 -3.67 -8.73 -2.50
CA GLN A 21 -3.23 -7.82 -3.56
C GLN A 21 -2.18 -6.82 -3.07
N CYS A 22 -2.33 -6.28 -1.85
CA CYS A 22 -1.32 -5.40 -1.26
C CYS A 22 0.02 -6.14 -1.04
N GLU A 23 -0.02 -7.36 -0.52
CA GLU A 23 1.16 -8.22 -0.35
C GLU A 23 1.86 -8.48 -1.70
N GLN A 24 1.09 -8.84 -2.73
CA GLN A 24 1.61 -9.09 -4.07
C GLN A 24 2.23 -7.84 -4.69
N TRP A 25 1.52 -6.71 -4.64
CA TRP A 25 2.03 -5.43 -5.14
C TRP A 25 3.33 -5.04 -4.44
N LEU A 26 3.40 -5.18 -3.11
CA LEU A 26 4.59 -4.86 -2.36
C LEU A 26 5.76 -5.76 -2.75
N ALA A 27 5.52 -7.06 -2.95
CA ALA A 27 6.56 -7.98 -3.41
C ALA A 27 7.09 -7.58 -4.79
N GLU A 28 6.20 -7.33 -5.75
CA GLU A 28 6.54 -6.95 -7.13
C GLU A 28 7.25 -5.59 -7.22
N ASN A 29 6.89 -4.64 -6.36
CA ASN A 29 7.37 -3.26 -6.42
C ASN A 29 8.47 -2.95 -5.39
N SER A 30 8.82 -3.91 -4.52
CA SER A 30 9.79 -3.72 -3.44
C SER A 30 11.12 -3.16 -3.92
N GLU A 31 11.65 -3.67 -5.03
CA GLU A 31 12.90 -3.19 -5.61
C GLU A 31 12.80 -1.74 -6.09
N ALA A 32 11.76 -1.40 -6.85
CA ALA A 32 11.54 -0.04 -7.36
C ALA A 32 11.33 0.98 -6.22
N VAL A 33 10.54 0.59 -5.21
CA VAL A 33 10.31 1.40 -4.00
C VAL A 33 11.61 1.60 -3.24
N ASN A 34 12.41 0.56 -3.04
CA ASN A 34 13.70 0.66 -2.36
C ASN A 34 14.67 1.55 -3.15
N ALA A 35 14.77 1.39 -4.47
CA ALA A 35 15.61 2.23 -5.32
C ALA A 35 15.22 3.71 -5.23
N TYR A 36 13.92 4.01 -5.26
CA TYR A 36 13.42 5.37 -5.09
C TYR A 36 13.72 5.91 -3.68
N ASN A 37 13.53 5.10 -2.65
CA ASN A 37 13.84 5.49 -1.27
C ASN A 37 15.32 5.84 -1.10
N GLU A 38 16.24 5.05 -1.67
CA GLU A 38 17.67 5.36 -1.65
C GLU A 38 18.00 6.64 -2.44
N HIS A 39 17.35 6.85 -3.60
CA HIS A 39 17.50 8.10 -4.35
C HIS A 39 17.06 9.32 -3.53
N VAL A 40 15.90 9.24 -2.87
CA VAL A 40 15.40 10.31 -1.99
C VAL A 40 16.33 10.55 -0.81
N LYS A 41 16.88 9.51 -0.18
CA LYS A 41 17.86 9.69 0.90
C LYS A 41 19.12 10.40 0.43
N ALA A 42 19.60 10.08 -0.77
CA ALA A 42 20.83 10.64 -1.32
C ALA A 42 20.66 12.07 -1.85
N HIS A 43 19.48 12.39 -2.40
CA HIS A 43 19.28 13.63 -3.16
C HIS A 43 18.19 14.55 -2.59
N GLY A 44 17.44 14.10 -1.58
CA GLY A 44 16.25 14.77 -1.09
C GLY A 44 15.07 14.66 -2.06
N VAL A 45 13.95 15.27 -1.67
CA VAL A 45 12.81 15.53 -2.55
C VAL A 45 12.69 17.01 -2.84
N PHE A 46 12.04 17.35 -3.96
CA PHE A 46 11.76 18.74 -4.33
C PHE A 46 11.12 19.55 -3.18
N SER A 47 10.28 18.92 -2.37
CA SER A 47 9.59 19.59 -1.28
C SER A 47 10.48 19.91 -0.08
N ASP A 48 11.69 19.34 0.03
CA ASP A 48 12.60 19.59 1.13
C ASP A 48 13.06 21.05 1.17
N ASN A 49 13.12 21.73 0.01
CA ASN A 49 13.52 23.13 -0.07
C ASN A 49 12.37 24.14 0.15
N ILE A 50 11.12 23.68 0.17
CA ILE A 50 9.93 24.53 0.42
C ILE A 50 9.28 24.25 1.77
N ARG A 51 9.66 23.18 2.45
CA ARG A 51 9.21 22.86 3.81
C ARG A 51 10.03 23.68 4.81
N SER A 52 9.63 24.94 5.02
CA SER A 52 10.07 25.75 6.17
C SER A 52 9.14 25.50 7.37
N TRP A 53 9.71 25.30 8.55
CA TRP A 53 9.01 25.20 9.84
C TRP A 53 8.50 26.56 10.32
#